data_AF-A0A9E1ZLZ6-F1
#
_entry.id   AF-A0A9E1ZLZ6-F1
#
_cell.length_a   1.000
_cell.length_b   1.000
_cell.length_c   1.000
_cell.angle_alpha   90.00
_cell.angle_beta   90.00
_cell.angle_gamma   90.00
#
_symmetry.space_group_name_H-M   'P 1'
#
loop_
_entity.id
_entity.type
_entity.pdbx_description
1 polymer ?
#
loop_
_entity_poly.entity_id
_entity_poly.type
_entity_poly.pdbx_seq_one_letter_code
_entity_poly.pdbx_strand_id
1 'polypeptide(L)' 'MKIIRSSEIGSYLYCKRAWWYARKGKTSENQAEMKAGTEMHEQHGRQVVTSNLTRTLAVVFLLIALVMMVSYCTAQIL' A
#
# COMPACT_ATOMS: atom_id res chain seq x y z
N MET A 1 -8.26 27.10 9.59
CA MET A 1 -8.77 26.32 8.43
C MET A 1 -9.01 24.88 8.85
N LYS A 2 -10.08 24.24 8.38
CA LYS A 2 -10.27 22.78 8.56
C LYS A 2 -9.43 22.06 7.50
N ILE A 3 -8.61 21.08 7.91
CA ILE A 3 -7.79 20.26 6.99
C ILE A 3 -8.72 19.48 6.06
N ILE A 4 -8.40 19.46 4.77
CA ILE A 4 -9.09 18.65 3.74
C ILE A 4 -8.23 17.42 3.46
N ARG A 5 -8.83 16.22 3.51
CA ARG A 5 -8.15 14.95 3.18
C ARG A 5 -8.11 14.74 1.66
N SER A 6 -7.13 14.00 1.16
CA SER A 6 -7.06 13.67 -0.29
C SER A 6 -8.33 12.96 -0.79
N SER A 7 -8.91 12.07 0.02
CA SER A 7 -10.16 11.37 -0.30
C SER A 7 -11.35 12.30 -0.46
N GLU A 8 -11.37 13.46 0.21
CA GLU A 8 -12.45 14.44 0.09
C GLU A 8 -12.43 15.18 -1.26
N ILE A 9 -11.26 15.30 -1.89
CA ILE A 9 -11.13 15.97 -3.19
C ILE A 9 -11.94 15.23 -4.25
N GLY A 10 -11.84 13.89 -4.28
CA GLY A 10 -12.64 13.05 -5.18
C GLY A 10 -14.14 13.21 -4.93
N SER A 11 -14.57 13.20 -3.65
CA SER A 11 -15.98 13.41 -3.30
C SER A 11 -16.49 14.79 -3.71
N TYR A 12 -15.68 15.85 -3.56
CA TYR A 12 -16.04 17.19 -3.97
C TYR A 12 -16.19 17.33 -5.49
N LEU A 13 -15.24 16.77 -6.24
CA LEU A 13 -15.26 16.76 -7.71
C LEU A 13 -16.44 15.96 -8.26
N TYR A 14 -16.79 14.84 -7.63
CA TYR A 14 -17.96 14.04 -7.98
C TYR A 14 -19.27 14.77 -7.64
N CYS A 15 -19.43 15.21 -6.38
CA CYS A 15 -20.62 15.93 -5.94
C CYS A 15 -20.34 16.84 -4.72
N LYS A 16 -20.32 18.16 -4.98
CA LYS A 16 -20.11 19.20 -3.96
C LYS A 16 -21.13 19.12 -2.81
N ARG A 17 -22.40 18.80 -3.11
CA ARG A 17 -23.47 18.67 -2.12
C ARG A 17 -23.25 17.48 -1.19
N ALA A 18 -22.92 16.30 -1.75
CA ALA A 18 -22.62 15.11 -0.97
C ALA A 18 -21.39 15.33 -0.08
N TRP A 19 -20.33 15.94 -0.61
CA TRP A 19 -19.16 16.34 0.18
C TRP A 19 -19.53 17.30 1.34
N TRP A 20 -20.38 18.29 1.08
CA TRP A 20 -20.84 19.20 2.14
C TRP A 20 -21.65 18.48 3.23
N TYR A 21 -22.54 17.55 2.85
CA TYR A 21 -23.27 16.70 3.80
C TYR A 21 -22.33 15.85 4.65
N ALA A 22 -21.33 15.21 4.05
CA ALA A 22 -20.32 14.46 4.78
C ALA A 22 -19.60 15.35 5.81
N ARG A 23 -19.27 16.60 5.46
CA ARG A 23 -18.67 17.57 6.40
C ARG A 23 -19.61 18.04 7.51
N LYS A 24 -20.92 17.88 7.33
CA LYS A 24 -21.94 18.09 8.37
C LYS A 24 -22.22 16.83 9.19
N GLY A 25 -21.46 15.75 8.97
CA GLY A 25 -21.61 14.48 9.70
C GLY A 25 -22.74 13.61 9.17
N LYS A 26 -23.30 13.89 7.99
CA LYS A 26 -24.26 12.99 7.35
C LYS A 26 -23.52 11.80 6.75
N THR A 27 -23.97 10.62 7.10
CA THR A 27 -23.44 9.36 6.58
C THR A 27 -23.95 9.10 5.17
N SER A 28 -23.12 8.47 4.33
CA SER A 28 -23.57 7.93 3.05
C SER A 28 -24.58 6.81 3.29
N GLU A 29 -25.58 6.68 2.44
CA GLU A 29 -26.47 5.50 2.43
C GLU A 29 -25.73 4.28 1.86
N ASN A 30 -24.70 4.51 1.05
CA ASN A 30 -23.90 3.47 0.41
C ASN A 30 -22.84 2.84 1.34
N GLN A 31 -23.24 2.41 2.54
CA GLN A 31 -22.33 1.82 3.53
C GLN A 31 -21.79 0.46 3.11
N ALA A 32 -22.61 -0.35 2.43
CA ALA A 32 -22.24 -1.70 2.02
C ALA A 32 -21.05 -1.70 1.06
N GLU A 33 -21.13 -0.93 -0.04
CA GLU A 33 -20.05 -0.83 -1.02
C GLU A 33 -18.79 -0.18 -0.41
N MET A 34 -18.93 0.84 0.43
CA MET A 34 -17.77 1.46 1.09
C MET A 34 -17.03 0.47 2.00
N LYS A 35 -17.77 -0.37 2.74
CA LYS A 35 -17.18 -1.41 3.58
C LYS A 35 -16.50 -2.48 2.73
N ALA A 36 -17.18 -2.96 1.69
CA ALA A 36 -16.60 -3.93 0.75
C ALA A 36 -15.31 -3.40 0.09
N GLY A 37 -15.30 -2.14 -0.34
CA GLY A 37 -14.11 -1.49 -0.88
C GLY A 37 -12.97 -1.39 0.15
N THR A 38 -13.29 -1.09 1.42
CA THR A 38 -12.29 -1.05 2.50
C THR A 38 -11.69 -2.43 2.74
N GLU A 39 -12.52 -3.48 2.83
CA GLU A 39 -12.07 -4.86 3.01
C GLU A 39 -11.17 -5.32 1.85
N MET A 40 -11.52 -4.97 0.61
CA MET A 40 -10.70 -5.24 -0.57
C MET A 40 -9.33 -4.53 -0.47
N HIS A 41 -9.30 -3.25 -0.10
CA HIS A 41 -8.06 -2.51 0.08
C HIS A 41 -7.18 -3.09 1.20
N GLU A 42 -7.77 -3.54 2.30
CA GLU A 42 -7.03 -4.20 3.37
C GLU A 42 -6.44 -5.55 2.93
N GLN A 43 -7.22 -6.36 2.19
CA GLN A 43 -6.73 -7.61 1.61
C GLN A 43 -5.55 -7.37 0.66
N HIS A 44 -5.69 -6.40 -0.24
CA HIS A 44 -4.61 -6.01 -1.15
C HIS A 44 -3.40 -5.48 -0.40
N GLY A 45 -3.59 -4.65 0.62
CA GLY A 45 -2.52 -4.12 1.46
C GLY A 45 -1.70 -5.24 2.12
N ARG A 46 -2.36 -6.29 2.63
CA ARG A 46 -1.67 -7.48 3.15
C ARG A 46 -0.81 -8.16 2.09
N GLN A 47 -1.31 -8.33 0.87
CA GLN A 47 -0.57 -8.92 -0.24
C GLN A 47 0.65 -8.07 -0.65
N VAL A 48 0.51 -6.74 -0.64
CA VAL A 48 1.63 -5.83 -0.93
C VAL A 48 2.73 -5.95 0.12
N VAL A 49 2.38 -6.02 1.40
CA VAL A 49 3.36 -6.19 2.49
C VAL A 49 4.10 -7.51 2.35
N THR A 50 3.39 -8.62 2.13
CA THR A 50 4.03 -9.93 1.97
C THR A 50 4.91 -9.98 0.72
N SER A 51 4.47 -9.41 -0.40
CA SER A 51 5.25 -9.31 -1.64
C SER A 51 6.55 -8.51 -1.45
N ASN A 52 6.49 -7.38 -0.75
CA ASN A 52 7.67 -6.57 -0.47
C ASN A 52 8.65 -7.31 0.47
N LEU A 53 8.14 -8.04 1.46
CA LEU A 53 8.97 -8.85 2.35
C LEU A 53 9.69 -9.96 1.59
N THR A 54 8.97 -10.76 0.78
CA THR A 54 9.57 -11.85 0.01
C THR A 54 10.59 -11.33 -1.01
N ARG A 55 10.29 -10.21 -1.67
CA ARG A 55 11.24 -9.55 -2.58
C ARG A 55 12.51 -9.11 -1.85
N THR A 56 12.37 -8.53 -0.66
CA THR A 56 13.53 -8.10 0.15
C THR A 56 14.39 -9.29 0.55
N LEU A 57 13.77 -10.38 1.02
CA LEU A 57 14.48 -11.61 1.37
C LEU A 57 15.20 -12.21 0.16
N ALA A 58 14.56 -12.23 -1.02
CA ALA A 58 15.17 -12.73 -2.24
C ALA A 58 16.43 -11.93 -2.62
N VAL A 59 16.37 -10.60 -2.53
CA VAL A 59 17.54 -9.74 -2.79
C VAL A 59 18.65 -9.97 -1.77
N VAL A 60 18.31 -10.12 -0.49
CA VAL A 60 19.31 -10.41 0.56
C VAL A 60 20.01 -11.75 0.30
N PHE A 61 19.26 -12.82 0.02
CA PHE A 61 19.86 -14.12 -0.29
C PHE A 61 20.71 -14.10 -1.56
N LEU A 62 20.28 -13.36 -2.60
CA LEU A 62 21.07 -13.17 -3.81
C LEU A 62 22.41 -12.50 -3.49
N LEU A 63 22.40 -11.43 -2.69
CA LEU A 63 23.63 -10.74 -2.30
C LEU A 63 24.57 -11.65 -1.48
N ILE A 64 24.03 -12.43 -0.54
CA ILE A 64 24.81 -13.41 0.22
C ILE A 64 25.46 -14.43 -0.72
N ALA A 65 24.71 -14.98 -1.67
CA ALA A 65 25.22 -15.95 -2.64
C ALA A 65 26.34 -15.34 -3.52
N LEU A 66 26.18 -14.10 -3.96
CA LEU A 66 27.21 -13.39 -4.73
C LEU A 66 28.47 -13.15 -3.91
N VAL A 67 28.36 -12.72 -2.65
CA VAL A 67 29.52 -12.53 -1.76
C VAL A 67 30.25 -13.85 -1.53
N MET A 68 29.51 -14.94 -1.24
CA MET A 68 30.10 -16.26 -1.09
C MET A 68 30.82 -16.70 -2.37
N MET A 69 30.18 -16.55 -3.53
CA MET A 69 30.77 -16.88 -4.83
C MET A 69 32.09 -16.12 -5.07
N VAL A 70 32.09 -14.81 -4.84
CA VAL A 70 33.29 -13.97 -5.00
C VAL A 70 34.40 -14.39 -4.02
N SER A 71 34.04 -14.62 -2.75
CA SER A 71 35.00 -15.08 -1.74
C SER A 71 35.62 -16.43 -2.08
N TYR A 72 34.83 -17.36 -2.61
CA TYR A 72 35.31 -18.66 -3.07
C TYR A 72 36.26 -18.53 -4.26
N CYS A 73 35.86 -17.79 -5.30
CA CYS A 73 36.71 -17.58 -6.48
C CYS A 73 38.03 -16.89 -6.13
N THR A 74 38.01 -15.90 -5.23
CA THR A 74 39.22 -15.20 -4.79
C THR A 74 40.16 -16.13 -4.00
N ALA A 75 39.64 -16.98 -3.12
CA ALA A 75 40.42 -17.96 -2.38
C ALA A 75 41.05 -19.08 -3.24
N GLN A 76 40.55 -19.30 -4.45
CA GLN A 76 41.13 -20.27 -5.40
C GLN A 76 42.22 -19.67 -6.29
N ILE A 77 42.24 -18.34 -6.44
CA ILE A 77 43.16 -17.62 -7.33
C ILE A 77 44.42 -17.14 -6.57
N LEU A 78 44.27 -16.74 -5.30
CA LEU A 78 45.35 -16.33 -4.40
C LEU A 78 46.00 -17.54 -3.72
#